data_AF-A0A5C5V0P8-F1
#
_entry.id   AF-A0A5C5V0P8-F1
#
_cell.length_a   1.000
_cell.length_b   1.000
_cell.length_c   1.000
_cell.angle_alpha   90.00
_cell.angle_beta   90.00
_cell.angle_gamma   90.00
#
_symmetry.space_group_name_H-M   'P 1'
#
loop_
_entity.id
_entity.type
_entity.pdbx_description
1 polymer ?
#
loop_
_entity_poly.entity_id
_entity_poly.type
_entity_poly.pdbx_seq_one_letter_code
_entity_poly.pdbx_strand_id
1 'polypeptide(L)'
;MSHHKAQSAELRRLLDAFCNGELPAESVDRFNELLESDPLARETYLEYLSVEAELHAVHGARPQYSAASTAVASSEHEPHTRTAAVGRTGWLAIAASLVGVAVLSSLVTSTLDGPTAPTVDDRVAAASPDESTPTPVAVISATRNCRWHDPASQTGFGSKVYAGQRLDLEAGIAEVTFDNGATLLLEGPASLSIDDAKAASLESGRLSARVPGDSSWFLVRSGRIGVGGVAAGGATMPPAQAAEFGLLSDGLGGGEVHVFDGSIQAHLLNQAGDQLRTVRLNPREAARVQPASTTVARFHANDDRFVRSLSAGAGPHGGLYAYEGFDYPVGPLSWQNGGFGWAGPWADIETNDPAGGEPTNQVAKQSLAFGEVRQIGNQAVQLAQSNRIRRVLSTSIGGVFDAAGLVENRDGHRLLGKEGKSIYVSFLQRVDRTNDVFYGFELNRGDGNANRVLCVGNGAEGAGYGVTSNYNAYGASNYPSLGEENTDANLIVVRIDFRDDDRDEAVVYRNPTSLIDESENKVDARLRGNFAFDRISLGNFEGQKIHEVDEVRVGTNYRAVTGQRDHIRNNLTRPVARIGLPVAPDRLAATAPRSLAPWNTGLLLIGPTVR
;
A
#
# COMPACT_ATOMS: atom_id res chain seq x y z
N MET A 1 -24.53 -18.75 31.37
CA MET A 1 -23.28 -18.58 30.60
C MET A 1 -22.89 -19.87 29.85
N SER A 2 -22.56 -20.99 30.52
CA SER A 2 -22.14 -22.23 29.81
C SER A 2 -23.15 -22.74 28.76
N HIS A 3 -24.45 -22.75 29.07
CA HIS A 3 -25.48 -23.21 28.14
C HIS A 3 -25.56 -22.37 26.85
N HIS A 4 -25.56 -21.05 26.95
CA HIS A 4 -25.69 -20.17 25.78
C HIS A 4 -24.47 -20.25 24.85
N LYS A 5 -23.25 -20.38 25.42
CA LYS A 5 -22.04 -20.61 24.62
C LYS A 5 -22.05 -22.00 23.94
N ALA A 6 -22.61 -23.01 24.59
CA ALA A 6 -22.79 -24.34 23.99
C ALA A 6 -23.84 -24.33 22.86
N GLN A 7 -24.98 -23.66 23.05
CA GLN A 7 -26.02 -23.52 22.02
C GLN A 7 -25.53 -22.72 20.80
N SER A 8 -24.74 -21.66 20.98
CA SER A 8 -24.15 -20.90 19.88
C SER A 8 -23.15 -21.75 19.06
N ALA A 9 -22.33 -22.57 19.72
CA ALA A 9 -21.43 -23.51 19.05
C ALA A 9 -22.19 -24.66 18.34
N GLU A 10 -23.27 -25.16 18.96
CA GLU A 10 -24.17 -26.16 18.38
C GLU A 10 -24.83 -25.62 17.09
N LEU A 11 -25.39 -24.42 17.13
CA LEU A 11 -26.01 -23.76 15.98
C LEU A 11 -25.02 -23.56 14.82
N ARG A 12 -23.80 -23.08 15.09
CA ARG A 12 -22.77 -22.88 14.05
C ARG A 12 -22.38 -24.19 13.36
N ARG A 13 -22.25 -25.29 14.12
CA ARG A 13 -21.98 -26.62 13.54
C ARG A 13 -23.12 -27.12 12.65
N LEU A 14 -24.37 -26.78 12.98
CA LEU A 14 -25.54 -27.15 12.18
C LEU A 14 -25.68 -26.27 10.92
N LEU A 15 -25.37 -24.97 11.02
CA LEU A 15 -25.30 -24.05 9.88
C LEU A 15 -24.25 -24.50 8.85
N ASP A 16 -23.05 -24.85 9.32
CA ASP A 16 -21.95 -25.32 8.46
C ASP A 16 -22.33 -26.62 7.72
N ALA A 17 -22.89 -27.61 8.43
CA ALA A 17 -23.38 -28.83 7.81
C ALA A 17 -24.55 -28.57 6.84
N PHE A 18 -25.42 -27.59 7.12
CA PHE A 18 -26.52 -27.19 6.24
C PHE A 18 -26.01 -26.58 4.93
N CYS A 19 -25.07 -25.64 4.99
CA CYS A 19 -24.55 -24.93 3.81
C CYS A 19 -23.73 -25.85 2.90
N ASN A 20 -22.98 -26.79 3.48
CA ASN A 20 -22.27 -27.83 2.73
C ASN A 20 -23.18 -28.94 2.16
N GLY A 21 -24.49 -28.94 2.50
CA GLY A 21 -25.43 -29.98 2.06
C GLY A 21 -25.29 -31.33 2.79
N GLU A 22 -24.59 -31.34 3.92
CA GLU A 22 -24.25 -32.53 4.72
C GLU A 22 -25.07 -32.67 6.01
N LEU A 23 -26.07 -31.81 6.25
CA LEU A 23 -26.89 -31.82 7.47
C LEU A 23 -27.60 -33.18 7.65
N PRO A 24 -27.29 -33.94 8.71
CA PRO A 24 -27.93 -35.23 8.94
C PRO A 24 -29.43 -35.08 9.23
N ALA A 25 -30.27 -36.00 8.74
CA ALA A 25 -31.72 -35.96 8.94
C ALA A 25 -32.11 -35.88 10.44
N GLU A 26 -31.37 -36.57 11.31
CA GLU A 26 -31.52 -36.53 12.78
C GLU A 26 -31.19 -35.17 13.42
N SER A 27 -30.52 -34.28 12.70
CA SER A 27 -30.12 -32.94 13.14
C SER A 27 -31.04 -31.82 12.62
N VAL A 28 -31.94 -32.11 11.67
CA VAL A 28 -32.85 -31.12 11.06
C VAL A 28 -33.86 -30.59 12.09
N ASP A 29 -34.49 -31.48 12.87
CA ASP A 29 -35.47 -31.08 13.88
C ASP A 29 -34.83 -30.17 14.95
N ARG A 30 -33.59 -30.50 15.36
CA ARG A 30 -32.82 -29.71 16.33
C ARG A 30 -32.39 -28.36 15.76
N PHE A 31 -32.06 -28.30 14.47
CA PHE A 31 -31.74 -27.05 13.79
C PHE A 31 -32.96 -26.12 13.72
N ASN A 32 -34.13 -26.66 13.33
CA ASN A 32 -35.39 -25.92 13.33
C ASN A 32 -35.78 -25.42 14.74
N GLU A 33 -35.67 -26.28 15.77
CA GLU A 33 -35.94 -25.92 17.17
C GLU A 33 -35.11 -24.71 17.63
N LEU A 34 -33.82 -24.65 17.27
CA LEU A 34 -32.94 -23.52 17.61
C LEU A 34 -33.35 -22.23 16.89
N LEU A 35 -33.77 -22.30 15.63
CA LEU A 35 -34.23 -21.13 14.86
C LEU A 35 -35.62 -20.64 15.32
N GLU A 36 -36.53 -21.53 15.69
CA GLU A 36 -37.85 -21.15 16.20
C GLU A 36 -37.79 -20.52 17.60
N SER A 37 -36.91 -21.04 18.47
CA SER A 37 -36.86 -20.65 19.89
C SER A 37 -36.03 -19.39 20.19
N ASP A 38 -35.07 -19.02 19.34
CA ASP A 38 -34.15 -17.90 19.60
C ASP A 38 -34.15 -16.86 18.45
N PRO A 39 -34.54 -15.59 18.69
CA PRO A 39 -34.37 -14.50 17.71
C PRO A 39 -32.93 -14.31 17.24
N LEU A 40 -31.94 -14.44 18.14
CA LEU A 40 -30.52 -14.25 17.82
C LEU A 40 -29.99 -15.39 16.93
N ALA A 41 -30.56 -16.60 17.05
CA ALA A 41 -30.25 -17.71 16.16
C ALA A 41 -30.72 -17.45 14.72
N ARG A 42 -31.87 -16.78 14.54
CA ARG A 42 -32.38 -16.39 13.21
C ARG A 42 -31.55 -15.28 12.56
N GLU A 43 -31.12 -14.31 13.35
CA GLU A 43 -30.17 -13.28 12.90
C GLU A 43 -28.84 -13.91 12.48
N THR A 44 -28.27 -14.78 13.33
CA THR A 44 -27.05 -15.56 13.02
C THR A 44 -27.21 -16.41 11.75
N TYR A 45 -28.37 -17.04 11.53
CA TYR A 45 -28.68 -17.82 10.33
C TYR A 45 -28.70 -16.97 9.06
N LEU A 46 -29.32 -15.78 9.11
CA LEU A 46 -29.38 -14.86 7.98
C LEU A 46 -28.00 -14.28 7.64
N GLU A 47 -27.21 -13.90 8.66
CA GLU A 47 -25.81 -13.49 8.47
C GLU A 47 -24.95 -14.61 7.87
N TYR A 48 -25.08 -15.85 8.35
CA TYR A 48 -24.30 -16.98 7.84
C TYR A 48 -24.61 -17.26 6.38
N LEU A 49 -25.90 -17.27 6.00
CA LEU A 49 -26.30 -17.49 4.61
C LEU A 49 -25.95 -16.34 3.67
N SER A 50 -25.86 -15.08 4.15
CA SER A 50 -25.38 -13.98 3.30
C SER A 50 -23.90 -14.17 2.96
N VAL A 51 -23.08 -14.59 3.93
CA VAL A 51 -21.65 -14.90 3.72
C VAL A 51 -21.46 -16.05 2.73
N GLU A 52 -22.25 -17.13 2.84
CA GLU A 52 -22.20 -18.26 1.90
C GLU A 52 -22.68 -17.87 0.48
N ALA A 53 -23.72 -17.06 0.36
CA ALA A 53 -24.18 -16.54 -0.93
C ALA A 53 -23.09 -15.68 -1.62
N GLU A 54 -22.34 -14.89 -0.84
CA GLU A 54 -21.21 -14.10 -1.34
C GLU A 54 -20.01 -14.99 -1.73
N LEU A 55 -19.67 -16.00 -0.93
CA LEU A 55 -18.65 -17.01 -1.25
C LEU A 55 -18.94 -17.69 -2.59
N HIS A 56 -20.19 -18.11 -2.81
CA HIS A 56 -20.63 -18.68 -4.09
C HIS A 56 -20.62 -17.65 -5.24
N ALA A 57 -20.97 -16.39 -4.99
CA ALA A 57 -20.95 -15.33 -6.00
C ALA A 57 -19.53 -14.97 -6.46
N VAL A 58 -18.52 -15.10 -5.58
CA VAL A 58 -17.11 -14.85 -5.90
C VAL A 58 -16.48 -16.01 -6.71
N HIS A 59 -16.91 -17.25 -6.47
CA HIS A 59 -16.39 -18.43 -7.18
C HIS A 59 -17.17 -18.79 -8.46
N GLY A 60 -18.37 -18.22 -8.65
CA GLY A 60 -19.21 -18.44 -9.83
C GLY A 60 -18.90 -17.49 -10.98
N ALA A 61 -18.33 -18.01 -12.07
CA ALA A 61 -18.33 -17.31 -13.36
C ALA A 61 -19.79 -17.10 -13.82
N ARG A 62 -20.32 -15.88 -13.63
CA ARG A 62 -21.73 -15.51 -13.89
C ARG A 62 -22.22 -16.02 -15.26
N PRO A 63 -23.15 -17.00 -15.30
CA PRO A 63 -24.01 -17.16 -16.47
C PRO A 63 -24.94 -15.95 -16.53
N GLN A 64 -25.05 -15.31 -17.69
CA GLN A 64 -26.06 -14.27 -17.90
C GLN A 64 -27.46 -14.88 -17.86
N TYR A 65 -28.13 -14.78 -16.71
CA TYR A 65 -29.56 -15.06 -16.64
C TYR A 65 -30.33 -13.89 -17.25
N SER A 66 -30.81 -14.09 -18.47
CA SER A 66 -31.79 -13.22 -19.12
C SER A 66 -33.05 -13.13 -18.26
N ALA A 67 -33.51 -11.92 -17.98
CA ALA A 67 -34.72 -11.67 -17.20
C ALA A 67 -35.97 -12.08 -18.00
N ALA A 68 -36.41 -13.32 -17.82
CA ALA A 68 -37.75 -13.78 -18.21
C ALA A 68 -38.70 -13.61 -17.03
N SER A 69 -39.62 -12.67 -17.16
CA SER A 69 -40.66 -12.38 -16.16
C SER A 69 -41.64 -13.56 -16.02
N THR A 70 -41.93 -13.98 -14.79
CA THR A 70 -43.16 -14.73 -14.47
C THR A 70 -43.73 -14.23 -13.15
N ALA A 71 -44.96 -13.74 -13.20
CA ALA A 71 -45.67 -13.21 -12.03
C ALA A 71 -46.16 -14.32 -11.08
N VAL A 72 -46.35 -13.95 -9.82
CA VAL A 72 -46.92 -14.81 -8.78
C VAL A 72 -48.37 -15.18 -9.09
N ALA A 73 -48.71 -16.47 -9.06
CA ALA A 73 -50.09 -16.94 -9.00
C ALA A 73 -50.16 -18.25 -8.18
N SER A 74 -50.80 -18.18 -7.01
CA SER A 74 -51.06 -19.32 -6.13
C SER A 74 -52.23 -20.17 -6.65
N SER A 75 -52.17 -21.50 -6.49
CA SER A 75 -53.35 -22.37 -6.25
C SER A 75 -52.93 -23.79 -5.84
N GLU A 76 -53.67 -24.35 -4.89
CA GLU A 76 -53.53 -25.73 -4.39
C GLU A 76 -54.22 -26.73 -5.34
N HIS A 77 -53.59 -27.89 -5.61
CA HIS A 77 -54.25 -29.21 -5.48
C HIS A 77 -53.29 -30.40 -5.69
N GLU A 78 -53.37 -31.35 -4.76
CA GLU A 78 -52.94 -32.75 -4.90
C GLU A 78 -53.99 -33.59 -5.71
N PRO A 79 -53.83 -34.92 -5.90
CA PRO A 79 -52.67 -35.63 -6.46
C PRO A 79 -53.11 -36.72 -7.47
N HIS A 80 -52.37 -36.99 -8.55
CA HIS A 80 -52.64 -38.22 -9.35
C HIS A 80 -51.39 -38.98 -9.81
N THR A 81 -51.24 -40.16 -9.22
CA THR A 81 -50.38 -41.26 -9.67
C THR A 81 -50.72 -41.73 -11.08
N ARG A 82 -49.70 -42.05 -11.88
CA ARG A 82 -49.66 -43.33 -12.61
C ARG A 82 -48.26 -43.72 -13.08
N THR A 83 -48.03 -45.02 -13.05
CA THR A 83 -46.76 -45.72 -13.30
C THR A 83 -46.64 -46.23 -14.73
N ALA A 84 -45.40 -46.65 -15.08
CA ALA A 84 -45.03 -47.53 -16.19
C ALA A 84 -45.09 -46.96 -17.63
N ALA A 85 -44.39 -47.51 -18.62
CA ALA A 85 -43.07 -48.17 -18.69
C ALA A 85 -42.76 -48.50 -20.17
N VAL A 86 -41.49 -48.37 -20.61
CA VAL A 86 -40.83 -49.10 -21.72
C VAL A 86 -41.56 -49.28 -23.07
N GLY A 87 -40.97 -48.81 -24.18
CA GLY A 87 -41.34 -49.28 -25.53
C GLY A 87 -40.47 -48.73 -26.68
N ARG A 88 -39.77 -49.61 -27.41
CA ARG A 88 -38.87 -49.27 -28.54
C ARG A 88 -39.59 -49.39 -29.90
N THR A 89 -39.33 -48.44 -30.82
CA THR A 89 -39.05 -48.52 -32.29
C THR A 89 -39.30 -47.12 -32.90
N GLY A 90 -38.38 -46.44 -33.60
CA GLY A 90 -37.82 -46.72 -34.94
C GLY A 90 -38.58 -45.86 -35.99
N TRP A 91 -38.02 -45.17 -37.00
CA TRP A 91 -36.87 -45.46 -37.87
C TRP A 91 -36.21 -44.17 -38.46
N LEU A 92 -34.90 -44.25 -38.77
CA LEU A 92 -34.09 -43.57 -39.83
C LEU A 92 -34.19 -42.05 -40.13
N ALA A 93 -33.05 -41.35 -40.02
CA ALA A 93 -32.52 -40.44 -41.05
C ALA A 93 -30.99 -40.14 -40.92
N ILE A 94 -30.22 -40.49 -41.97
CA ILE A 94 -29.02 -39.78 -42.51
C ILE A 94 -27.72 -39.67 -41.67
N ALA A 95 -26.86 -40.70 -41.86
CA ALA A 95 -25.44 -40.72 -42.27
C ALA A 95 -24.41 -39.57 -42.00
N ALA A 96 -23.18 -40.03 -41.66
CA ALA A 96 -21.84 -39.39 -41.77
C ALA A 96 -21.53 -38.18 -40.85
N SER A 97 -20.32 -37.96 -40.30
CA SER A 97 -19.05 -38.70 -40.13
C SER A 97 -18.16 -37.85 -39.19
N LEU A 98 -17.21 -38.30 -38.37
CA LEU A 98 -16.64 -39.62 -38.01
C LEU A 98 -16.06 -39.52 -36.57
N VAL A 99 -15.73 -40.64 -35.91
CA VAL A 99 -14.85 -40.67 -34.72
C VAL A 99 -13.55 -41.39 -35.10
N GLY A 100 -12.40 -40.77 -34.81
CA GLY A 100 -11.06 -41.29 -35.15
C GLY A 100 -10.09 -41.09 -34.00
N VAL A 101 -9.92 -42.16 -33.22
CA VAL A 101 -9.15 -42.29 -31.96
C VAL A 101 -7.69 -41.80 -32.04
N ALA A 102 -7.16 -41.42 -30.86
CA ALA A 102 -5.77 -41.05 -30.63
C ALA A 102 -4.72 -42.10 -31.05
N VAL A 103 -3.46 -41.66 -31.09
CA VAL A 103 -2.22 -42.44 -31.30
C VAL A 103 -2.02 -42.96 -32.73
N LEU A 104 -1.33 -42.15 -33.56
CA LEU A 104 -0.33 -42.59 -34.56
C LEU A 104 0.29 -41.38 -35.28
N SER A 105 1.44 -40.89 -34.79
CA SER A 105 2.54 -40.29 -35.58
C SER A 105 3.65 -39.75 -34.66
N SER A 106 4.29 -40.67 -33.95
CA SER A 106 5.71 -40.52 -33.60
C SER A 106 6.41 -41.73 -34.22
N LEU A 107 7.54 -41.48 -34.90
CA LEU A 107 8.42 -42.47 -35.55
C LEU A 107 7.80 -43.26 -36.72
N VAL A 108 8.11 -42.88 -37.96
CA VAL A 108 9.09 -43.56 -38.85
C VAL A 108 9.34 -42.66 -40.08
N THR A 109 10.54 -42.08 -40.17
CA THR A 109 11.17 -41.64 -41.44
C THR A 109 12.69 -41.88 -41.37
N SER A 110 13.04 -43.14 -41.19
CA SER A 110 14.28 -43.76 -41.68
C SER A 110 13.83 -45.04 -42.38
N THR A 111 14.24 -45.36 -43.60
CA THR A 111 15.50 -45.09 -44.31
C THR A 111 15.29 -45.05 -45.83
N LEU A 112 16.16 -44.38 -46.59
CA LEU A 112 16.98 -45.00 -47.66
C LEU A 112 17.99 -44.00 -48.26
N ASP A 113 19.19 -44.48 -48.55
CA ASP A 113 20.38 -43.71 -48.92
C ASP A 113 20.46 -43.27 -50.39
N GLY A 114 21.30 -42.26 -50.70
CA GLY A 114 21.74 -41.97 -52.07
C GLY A 114 22.33 -40.55 -52.26
N PRO A 115 23.65 -40.40 -52.53
CA PRO A 115 24.29 -39.09 -52.61
C PRO A 115 24.52 -38.58 -54.04
N THR A 116 24.22 -37.30 -54.32
CA THR A 116 24.78 -36.55 -55.47
C THR A 116 24.72 -35.02 -55.26
N ALA A 117 25.85 -34.36 -55.49
CA ALA A 117 25.94 -32.95 -55.92
C ALA A 117 26.33 -32.95 -57.43
N PRO A 118 26.43 -31.80 -58.15
CA PRO A 118 26.05 -30.42 -57.85
C PRO A 118 24.86 -29.97 -58.77
N THR A 119 24.44 -28.70 -58.86
CA THR A 119 25.04 -27.66 -59.74
C THR A 119 24.68 -26.23 -59.32
N VAL A 120 25.54 -25.29 -59.72
CA VAL A 120 25.41 -23.83 -59.60
C VAL A 120 24.37 -23.29 -60.58
N ASP A 121 23.63 -22.24 -60.21
CA ASP A 121 23.44 -21.10 -61.13
C ASP A 121 23.20 -19.78 -60.37
N ASP A 122 24.04 -18.79 -60.65
CA ASP A 122 24.01 -17.46 -60.04
C ASP A 122 22.94 -16.58 -60.66
N ARG A 123 22.10 -15.92 -59.85
CA ARG A 123 21.52 -14.62 -60.22
C ARG A 123 21.60 -13.60 -59.09
N VAL A 124 22.59 -12.72 -59.24
CA VAL A 124 22.76 -11.49 -58.47
C VAL A 124 21.48 -10.65 -58.51
N ALA A 125 20.92 -10.37 -57.33
CA ALA A 125 20.02 -9.25 -57.09
C ALA A 125 20.51 -8.51 -55.84
N ALA A 126 21.25 -7.42 -56.05
CA ALA A 126 21.63 -6.53 -54.96
C ALA A 126 20.39 -5.78 -54.46
N ALA A 127 20.05 -5.93 -53.19
CA ALA A 127 18.97 -5.21 -52.54
C ALA A 127 19.36 -4.85 -51.10
N SER A 128 19.81 -3.60 -50.95
CA SER A 128 19.71 -2.69 -49.79
C SER A 128 20.14 -3.14 -48.37
N PRO A 129 20.62 -2.19 -47.53
CA PRO A 129 21.10 -2.49 -46.19
C PRO A 129 19.95 -2.70 -45.19
N ASP A 130 20.13 -3.74 -44.37
CA ASP A 130 19.68 -3.91 -42.99
C ASP A 130 18.51 -3.01 -42.52
N GLU A 131 17.29 -3.54 -42.59
CA GLU A 131 16.10 -2.93 -41.97
C GLU A 131 16.19 -3.11 -40.45
N SER A 132 17.07 -2.31 -39.85
CA SER A 132 17.43 -2.33 -38.44
C SER A 132 16.17 -2.09 -37.59
N THR A 133 15.59 -3.17 -37.05
CA THR A 133 14.42 -3.07 -36.18
C THR A 133 14.81 -2.21 -34.98
N PRO A 134 14.11 -1.09 -34.68
CA PRO A 134 14.55 -0.16 -33.67
C PRO A 134 14.66 -0.87 -32.31
N THR A 135 15.85 -0.87 -31.73
CA THR A 135 16.10 -1.48 -30.42
C THR A 135 15.48 -0.58 -29.34
N PRO A 136 14.68 -1.13 -28.41
CA PRO A 136 14.21 -0.36 -27.26
C PRO A 136 15.40 0.05 -26.38
N VAL A 137 15.28 1.18 -25.70
CA VAL A 137 16.31 1.73 -24.80
C VAL A 137 15.83 1.83 -23.35
N ALA A 138 14.52 1.66 -23.15
CA ALA A 138 13.85 1.67 -21.86
C ALA A 138 12.52 0.90 -21.93
N VAL A 139 11.91 0.68 -20.76
CA VAL A 139 10.57 0.11 -20.59
C VAL A 139 9.77 0.95 -19.59
N ILE A 140 8.47 1.06 -19.78
CA ILE A 140 7.57 1.59 -18.74
C ILE A 140 7.43 0.54 -17.64
N SER A 141 8.17 0.71 -16.54
CA SER A 141 8.33 -0.28 -15.46
C SER A 141 7.23 -0.23 -14.40
N ALA A 142 6.50 0.89 -14.28
CA ALA A 142 5.35 1.01 -13.41
C ALA A 142 4.38 2.11 -13.90
N THR A 143 3.10 1.98 -13.57
CA THR A 143 2.06 2.98 -13.86
C THR A 143 1.04 3.04 -12.73
N ARG A 144 0.55 4.24 -12.39
CA ARG A 144 -0.57 4.43 -11.46
C ARG A 144 -1.51 5.52 -11.99
N ASN A 145 -2.76 5.12 -12.29
CA ASN A 145 -3.82 5.99 -12.81
C ASN A 145 -3.42 6.80 -14.06
N CYS A 146 -2.53 6.27 -14.90
CA CYS A 146 -2.04 6.94 -16.10
C CYS A 146 -3.13 7.16 -17.14
N ARG A 147 -3.16 8.38 -17.70
CA ARG A 147 -3.84 8.68 -18.97
C ARG A 147 -2.85 9.37 -19.89
N TRP A 148 -2.56 8.74 -21.02
CA TRP A 148 -1.67 9.27 -22.07
C TRP A 148 -2.48 10.11 -23.06
N HIS A 149 -1.84 11.11 -23.67
CA HIS A 149 -2.49 12.06 -24.58
C HIS A 149 -3.09 11.41 -25.84
N ASP A 150 -2.46 10.34 -26.36
CA ASP A 150 -3.02 9.55 -27.47
C ASP A 150 -3.62 8.23 -26.95
N PRO A 151 -4.97 8.10 -26.90
CA PRO A 151 -5.65 6.88 -26.48
C PRO A 151 -5.51 5.72 -27.47
N ALA A 152 -5.07 5.98 -28.71
CA ALA A 152 -4.76 4.93 -29.68
C ALA A 152 -3.35 4.37 -29.51
N SER A 153 -2.48 5.06 -28.77
CA SER A 153 -1.15 4.56 -28.45
C SER A 153 -1.23 3.39 -27.45
N GLN A 154 -0.53 2.29 -27.72
CA GLN A 154 -0.41 1.15 -26.80
C GLN A 154 0.62 1.44 -25.68
N THR A 155 0.58 2.64 -25.14
CA THR A 155 1.51 3.14 -24.11
C THR A 155 0.97 2.80 -22.73
N GLY A 156 1.72 2.04 -21.93
CA GLY A 156 1.30 1.55 -20.63
C GLY A 156 2.37 0.70 -19.97
N PHE A 157 2.04 0.03 -18.87
CA PHE A 157 2.96 -0.88 -18.19
C PHE A 157 3.50 -1.96 -19.14
N GLY A 158 4.83 -2.16 -19.13
CA GLY A 158 5.51 -3.11 -20.00
C GLY A 158 5.74 -2.63 -21.44
N SER A 159 5.24 -1.46 -21.84
CA SER A 159 5.52 -0.91 -23.17
C SER A 159 7.00 -0.61 -23.34
N LYS A 160 7.57 -1.10 -24.44
CA LYS A 160 8.92 -0.77 -24.90
C LYS A 160 8.99 0.69 -25.31
N VAL A 161 10.08 1.36 -24.94
CA VAL A 161 10.33 2.76 -25.22
C VAL A 161 11.59 2.89 -26.07
N TYR A 162 11.52 3.69 -27.13
CA TYR A 162 12.56 3.81 -28.16
C TYR A 162 13.22 5.19 -28.15
N ALA A 163 14.45 5.29 -28.67
CA ALA A 163 15.12 6.57 -28.85
C ALA A 163 14.32 7.48 -29.82
N GLY A 164 14.25 8.77 -29.51
CA GLY A 164 13.42 9.75 -30.20
C GLY A 164 11.93 9.69 -29.86
N GLN A 165 11.47 8.78 -28.99
CA GLN A 165 10.07 8.70 -28.58
C GLN A 165 9.71 9.80 -27.59
N ARG A 166 8.52 10.39 -27.77
CA ARG A 166 7.91 11.34 -26.85
C ARG A 166 6.80 10.65 -26.03
N LEU A 167 6.73 10.97 -24.75
CA LEU A 167 5.78 10.45 -23.78
C LEU A 167 4.99 11.63 -23.17
N ASP A 168 3.76 11.82 -23.63
CA ASP A 168 2.83 12.86 -23.16
C ASP A 168 1.81 12.25 -22.17
N LEU A 169 2.03 12.48 -20.88
CA LEU A 169 1.21 11.97 -19.78
C LEU A 169 0.27 13.09 -19.30
N GLU A 170 -1.03 12.97 -19.54
CA GLU A 170 -2.02 13.98 -19.12
C GLU A 170 -2.32 13.93 -17.63
N ALA A 171 -2.34 12.72 -17.06
CA ALA A 171 -2.70 12.47 -15.67
C ALA A 171 -2.11 11.15 -15.18
N GLY A 172 -2.00 11.00 -13.86
CA GLY A 172 -1.40 9.83 -13.23
C GLY A 172 0.12 9.90 -13.17
N ILE A 173 0.75 8.78 -12.89
CA ILE A 173 2.19 8.68 -12.62
C ILE A 173 2.76 7.47 -13.33
N ALA A 174 3.82 7.64 -14.12
CA ALA A 174 4.50 6.58 -14.86
C ALA A 174 5.99 6.51 -14.51
N GLU A 175 6.56 5.31 -14.42
CA GLU A 175 8.00 5.08 -14.27
C GLU A 175 8.56 4.47 -15.56
N VAL A 176 9.68 5.02 -16.02
CA VAL A 176 10.45 4.59 -17.19
C VAL A 176 11.82 4.13 -16.71
N THR A 177 12.12 2.85 -16.86
CA THR A 177 13.43 2.25 -16.51
C THR A 177 14.24 2.03 -17.78
N PHE A 178 15.45 2.59 -17.81
CA PHE A 178 16.43 2.43 -18.88
C PHE A 178 17.28 1.18 -18.67
N ASP A 179 17.87 0.65 -19.75
CA ASP A 179 18.71 -0.57 -19.71
C ASP A 179 19.95 -0.44 -18.81
N ASN A 180 20.36 0.80 -18.50
CA ASN A 180 21.46 1.12 -17.58
C ASN A 180 21.00 1.23 -16.11
N GLY A 181 19.75 0.90 -15.80
CA GLY A 181 19.17 0.97 -14.45
C GLY A 181 18.79 2.38 -13.96
N ALA A 182 18.94 3.42 -14.78
CA ALA A 182 18.37 4.73 -14.45
C ALA A 182 16.83 4.67 -14.54
N THR A 183 16.14 5.20 -13.52
CA THR A 183 14.67 5.22 -13.47
C THR A 183 14.17 6.65 -13.42
N LEU A 184 13.28 7.00 -14.35
CA LEU A 184 12.62 8.31 -14.43
C LEU A 184 11.14 8.15 -14.12
N LEU A 185 10.64 8.86 -13.12
CA LEU A 185 9.25 8.83 -12.69
C LEU A 185 8.60 10.17 -13.02
N LEU A 186 7.58 10.13 -13.88
CA LEU A 186 6.88 11.25 -14.48
C LEU A 186 5.51 11.45 -13.82
N GLU A 187 5.18 12.68 -13.41
CA GLU A 187 3.89 13.06 -12.78
C GLU A 187 3.07 13.90 -13.77
N GLY A 188 1.92 13.38 -14.21
CA GLY A 188 1.03 14.07 -15.16
C GLY A 188 0.28 15.25 -14.52
N PRO A 189 0.10 16.39 -15.22
CA PRO A 189 0.42 16.63 -16.63
C PRO A 189 1.92 16.91 -16.88
N ALA A 190 2.54 16.13 -17.77
CA ALA A 190 3.95 16.28 -18.13
C ALA A 190 4.27 15.70 -19.53
N SER A 191 5.35 16.21 -20.13
CA SER A 191 5.85 15.78 -21.44
C SER A 191 7.34 15.45 -21.33
N LEU A 192 7.71 14.23 -21.70
CA LEU A 192 9.08 13.70 -21.62
C LEU A 192 9.54 13.19 -23.00
N SER A 193 10.65 13.72 -23.49
CA SER A 193 11.35 13.24 -24.68
C SER A 193 12.44 12.24 -24.25
N ILE A 194 12.50 11.08 -24.91
CA ILE A 194 13.53 10.05 -24.70
C ILE A 194 14.56 10.24 -25.80
N ASP A 195 15.68 10.89 -25.49
CA ASP A 195 16.65 11.30 -26.50
C ASP A 195 17.39 10.07 -27.06
N ASP A 196 17.98 9.26 -26.19
CA ASP A 196 18.61 7.97 -26.49
C ASP A 196 18.71 7.07 -25.23
N ALA A 197 19.50 5.99 -25.27
CA ALA A 197 19.75 5.13 -24.10
C ALA A 197 20.54 5.79 -22.95
N LYS A 198 20.91 7.07 -23.11
CA LYS A 198 21.83 7.82 -22.24
C LYS A 198 21.29 9.18 -21.82
N ALA A 199 20.23 9.67 -22.46
CA ALA A 199 19.66 10.97 -22.20
C ALA A 199 18.14 11.00 -22.32
N ALA A 200 17.51 11.85 -21.51
CA ALA A 200 16.10 12.20 -21.60
C ALA A 200 15.88 13.68 -21.26
N SER A 201 14.88 14.30 -21.89
CA SER A 201 14.58 15.73 -21.78
C SER A 201 13.14 15.95 -21.32
N LEU A 202 12.96 16.50 -20.12
CA LEU A 202 11.68 16.95 -19.58
C LEU A 202 11.30 18.29 -20.21
N GLU A 203 10.29 18.28 -21.08
CA GLU A 203 9.80 19.47 -21.75
C GLU A 203 8.93 20.31 -20.80
N SER A 204 8.01 19.66 -20.09
CA SER A 204 7.08 20.31 -19.14
C SER A 204 6.66 19.34 -18.04
N GLY A 205 6.27 19.89 -16.87
CA GLY A 205 5.73 19.12 -15.75
C GLY A 205 6.79 18.78 -14.69
N ARG A 206 6.65 17.62 -14.05
CA ARG A 206 7.56 17.17 -12.98
C ARG A 206 8.07 15.75 -13.21
N LEU A 207 9.32 15.53 -12.80
CA LEU A 207 10.00 14.26 -12.89
C LEU A 207 10.88 14.04 -11.66
N SER A 208 10.96 12.80 -11.17
CA SER A 208 12.03 12.33 -10.28
C SER A 208 12.95 11.38 -11.02
N ALA A 209 14.25 11.54 -10.87
CA ALA A 209 15.26 10.65 -11.41
C ALA A 209 15.99 9.94 -10.27
N ARG A 210 16.19 8.63 -10.42
CA ARG A 210 17.14 7.84 -9.61
C ARG A 210 18.18 7.26 -10.57
N VAL A 211 19.43 7.64 -10.35
CA VAL A 211 20.56 7.29 -11.22
C VAL A 211 21.54 6.44 -10.42
N PRO A 212 21.74 5.16 -10.76
CA PRO A 212 22.80 4.32 -10.18
C PRO A 212 24.19 4.92 -10.38
N GLY A 213 25.14 4.60 -9.49
CA GLY A 213 26.48 5.20 -9.52
C GLY A 213 27.25 4.90 -10.81
N ASP A 214 27.22 3.65 -11.25
CA ASP A 214 27.75 3.15 -12.53
C ASP A 214 27.09 3.79 -13.76
N SER A 215 25.89 4.36 -13.59
CA SER A 215 25.14 5.10 -14.60
C SER A 215 25.14 6.62 -14.38
N SER A 216 26.02 7.16 -13.53
CA SER A 216 26.15 8.61 -13.24
C SER A 216 26.49 9.51 -14.45
N TRP A 217 26.78 8.91 -15.61
CA TRP A 217 26.91 9.59 -16.90
C TRP A 217 25.57 9.85 -17.60
N PHE A 218 24.47 9.22 -17.16
CA PHE A 218 23.13 9.40 -17.72
C PHE A 218 22.64 10.84 -17.53
N LEU A 219 22.19 11.49 -18.61
CA LEU A 219 21.86 12.92 -18.64
C LEU A 219 20.35 13.14 -18.61
N VAL A 220 19.85 13.82 -17.59
CA VAL A 220 18.47 14.32 -17.55
C VAL A 220 18.46 15.83 -17.75
N ARG A 221 17.72 16.29 -18.75
CA ARG A 221 17.55 17.72 -19.08
C ARG A 221 16.16 18.20 -18.67
N SER A 222 16.07 19.49 -18.32
CA SER A 222 14.82 20.19 -18.04
C SER A 222 15.00 21.66 -18.41
N GLY A 223 14.51 22.05 -19.59
CA GLY A 223 14.77 23.37 -20.18
C GLY A 223 16.27 23.67 -20.27
N ARG A 224 16.74 24.61 -19.45
CA ARG A 224 18.16 25.06 -19.38
C ARG A 224 18.99 24.38 -18.29
N ILE A 225 18.44 23.39 -17.59
CA ILE A 225 19.15 22.58 -16.58
C ILE A 225 19.50 21.23 -17.20
N GLY A 226 20.74 20.79 -17.04
CA GLY A 226 21.16 19.39 -17.25
C GLY A 226 21.75 18.81 -15.97
N VAL A 227 21.46 17.54 -15.68
CA VAL A 227 22.02 16.79 -14.54
C VAL A 227 22.51 15.45 -15.05
N GLY A 228 23.80 15.13 -14.83
CA GLY A 228 24.46 13.95 -15.42
C GLY A 228 25.66 14.32 -16.28
N GLY A 229 25.99 13.50 -17.29
CA GLY A 229 27.10 13.78 -18.22
C GLY A 229 27.00 15.19 -18.82
N VAL A 230 28.09 15.97 -18.90
CA VAL A 230 29.21 15.73 -19.82
C VAL A 230 30.57 16.09 -19.21
N ALA A 231 31.60 15.29 -19.49
CA ALA A 231 33.00 15.70 -19.33
C ALA A 231 33.48 16.55 -20.52
N ALA A 232 32.90 17.74 -20.72
CA ALA A 232 33.34 18.67 -21.75
C ALA A 232 34.68 19.31 -21.33
N GLY A 233 35.75 19.03 -22.08
CA GLY A 233 37.09 19.62 -21.86
C GLY A 233 38.08 18.81 -21.01
N GLY A 234 37.86 17.50 -20.82
CA GLY A 234 38.85 16.61 -20.19
C GLY A 234 38.96 16.70 -18.67
N ALA A 235 38.02 17.37 -18.01
CA ALA A 235 37.90 17.35 -16.55
C ALA A 235 37.49 15.95 -16.06
N THR A 236 38.19 15.43 -15.05
CA THR A 236 37.86 14.17 -14.39
C THR A 236 36.50 14.28 -13.70
N MET A 237 35.54 13.44 -14.06
CA MET A 237 34.28 13.32 -13.32
C MET A 237 34.59 12.94 -11.86
N PRO A 238 33.87 13.49 -10.86
CA PRO A 238 33.94 12.99 -9.50
C PRO A 238 33.54 11.49 -9.49
N PRO A 239 33.98 10.72 -8.47
CA PRO A 239 33.65 9.30 -8.40
C PRO A 239 32.14 9.09 -8.47
N ALA A 240 31.76 8.19 -9.38
CA ALA A 240 30.43 7.61 -9.56
C ALA A 240 29.68 7.44 -8.22
N GLN A 241 28.69 8.29 -7.99
CA GLN A 241 27.79 8.22 -6.84
C GLN A 241 26.37 8.08 -7.36
N ALA A 242 25.61 7.17 -6.73
CA ALA A 242 24.19 7.12 -6.96
C ALA A 242 23.56 8.44 -6.48
N ALA A 243 22.55 8.91 -7.20
CA ALA A 243 21.87 10.16 -6.89
C ALA A 243 20.36 10.04 -7.13
N GLU A 244 19.59 10.77 -6.33
CA GLU A 244 18.15 10.89 -6.48
C GLU A 244 17.77 12.37 -6.44
N PHE A 245 17.08 12.85 -7.48
CA PHE A 245 16.77 14.27 -7.64
C PHE A 245 15.46 14.49 -8.41
N GLY A 246 14.79 15.61 -8.12
CA GLY A 246 13.59 16.08 -8.80
C GLY A 246 13.91 17.19 -9.79
N LEU A 247 13.19 17.20 -10.92
CA LEU A 247 13.21 18.25 -11.94
C LEU A 247 11.80 18.78 -12.20
N LEU A 248 11.68 20.10 -12.27
CA LEU A 248 10.45 20.79 -12.64
C LEU A 248 10.72 21.69 -13.84
N SER A 249 9.90 21.58 -14.89
CA SER A 249 9.91 22.46 -16.07
C SER A 249 8.59 23.22 -16.17
N ASP A 250 8.69 24.54 -16.41
CA ASP A 250 7.54 25.39 -16.71
C ASP A 250 7.13 25.38 -18.20
N GLY A 251 7.87 24.67 -19.06
CA GLY A 251 7.66 24.64 -20.52
C GLY A 251 8.07 25.94 -21.24
N LEU A 252 8.53 26.96 -20.53
CA LEU A 252 8.98 28.26 -21.05
C LEU A 252 10.50 28.46 -20.91
N GLY A 253 11.22 27.40 -20.53
CA GLY A 253 12.69 27.38 -20.37
C GLY A 253 13.18 27.70 -18.96
N GLY A 254 12.26 27.89 -18.00
CA GLY A 254 12.55 27.98 -16.58
C GLY A 254 12.46 26.61 -15.92
N GLY A 255 13.18 26.44 -14.81
CA GLY A 255 13.14 25.16 -14.12
C GLY A 255 13.81 25.15 -12.75
N GLU A 256 13.58 24.05 -12.04
CA GLU A 256 14.10 23.78 -10.71
C GLU A 256 14.72 22.38 -10.66
N VAL A 257 15.81 22.23 -9.91
CA VAL A 257 16.40 20.94 -9.56
C VAL A 257 16.50 20.82 -8.04
N HIS A 258 16.06 19.68 -7.50
CA HIS A 258 15.93 19.39 -6.06
C HIS A 258 16.69 18.10 -5.74
N VAL A 259 17.66 18.12 -4.81
CA VAL A 259 18.47 16.93 -4.50
C VAL A 259 17.97 16.25 -3.23
N PHE A 260 17.64 14.97 -3.36
CA PHE A 260 17.11 14.16 -2.26
C PHE A 260 18.18 13.27 -1.63
N ASP A 261 18.95 12.56 -2.46
CA ASP A 261 20.07 11.71 -2.05
C ASP A 261 21.24 11.80 -3.04
N GLY A 262 22.45 11.52 -2.57
CA GLY A 262 23.69 11.69 -3.32
C GLY A 262 24.10 13.16 -3.53
N SER A 263 25.23 13.38 -4.21
CA SER A 263 25.63 14.70 -4.69
C SER A 263 25.52 14.76 -6.20
N ILE A 264 24.93 15.82 -6.76
CA ILE A 264 24.87 16.04 -8.20
C ILE A 264 25.72 17.23 -8.65
N GLN A 265 26.08 17.22 -9.93
CA GLN A 265 26.44 18.42 -10.67
C GLN A 265 25.26 18.83 -11.54
N ALA A 266 24.73 20.03 -11.30
CA ALA A 266 23.72 20.64 -12.15
C ALA A 266 24.40 21.65 -13.08
N HIS A 267 24.12 21.55 -14.38
CA HIS A 267 24.73 22.30 -15.46
C HIS A 267 23.70 23.29 -16.01
N LEU A 268 24.02 24.58 -15.99
CA LEU A 268 23.26 25.60 -16.69
C LEU A 268 23.68 25.59 -18.16
N LEU A 269 22.72 25.41 -19.06
CA LEU A 269 22.93 25.33 -20.50
C LEU A 269 22.56 26.66 -21.21
N ASN A 270 23.19 26.91 -22.36
CA ASN A 270 22.74 27.93 -23.31
C ASN A 270 21.63 27.36 -24.23
N GLN A 271 21.15 28.15 -25.20
CA GLN A 271 20.12 27.69 -26.14
C GLN A 271 20.61 26.64 -27.16
N ALA A 272 21.93 26.52 -27.38
CA ALA A 272 22.53 25.48 -28.21
C ALA A 272 22.82 24.17 -27.44
N GLY A 273 22.61 24.16 -26.12
CA GLY A 273 22.91 23.02 -25.23
C GLY A 273 24.30 23.06 -24.58
N ASP A 274 25.14 24.06 -24.88
CA ASP A 274 26.48 24.15 -24.27
C ASP A 274 26.41 24.54 -22.80
N GLN A 275 27.31 23.97 -22.00
CA GLN A 275 27.46 24.29 -20.58
C GLN A 275 28.02 25.71 -20.38
N LEU A 276 27.23 26.57 -19.72
CA LEU A 276 27.65 27.90 -19.27
C LEU A 276 28.24 27.88 -17.86
N ARG A 277 27.70 27.05 -16.97
CA ARG A 277 28.08 27.02 -15.55
C ARG A 277 27.73 25.68 -14.91
N THR A 278 28.55 25.21 -13.99
CA THR A 278 28.25 24.05 -13.13
C THR A 278 28.00 24.48 -11.69
N VAL A 279 27.05 23.82 -11.04
CA VAL A 279 26.65 24.03 -9.65
C VAL A 279 26.60 22.66 -8.98
N ARG A 280 27.50 22.40 -8.02
CA ARG A 280 27.38 21.23 -7.13
C ARG A 280 26.25 21.48 -6.13
N LEU A 281 25.38 20.49 -6.00
CA LEU A 281 24.30 20.42 -5.02
C LEU A 281 24.43 19.10 -4.23
N ASN A 282 24.25 19.19 -2.92
CA ASN A 282 24.26 18.08 -1.97
C ASN A 282 22.81 17.76 -1.53
N PRO A 283 22.56 16.68 -0.78
CA PRO A 283 21.21 16.36 -0.30
C PRO A 283 20.58 17.54 0.45
N ARG A 284 19.28 17.76 0.24
CA ARG A 284 18.48 18.87 0.79
C ARG A 284 18.80 20.26 0.20
N GLU A 285 19.65 20.34 -0.82
CA GLU A 285 19.86 21.56 -1.62
C GLU A 285 19.07 21.54 -2.94
N ALA A 286 18.61 22.71 -3.38
CA ALA A 286 17.94 22.91 -4.65
C ALA A 286 18.47 24.16 -5.38
N ALA A 287 18.24 24.23 -6.68
CA ALA A 287 18.56 25.37 -7.52
C ALA A 287 17.46 25.69 -8.53
N ARG A 288 17.20 26.99 -8.75
CA ARG A 288 16.26 27.51 -9.74
C ARG A 288 16.99 28.31 -10.82
N VAL A 289 16.59 28.10 -12.07
CA VAL A 289 16.99 28.87 -13.25
C VAL A 289 15.76 29.56 -13.83
N GLN A 290 15.86 30.85 -14.11
CA GLN A 290 14.81 31.60 -14.81
C GLN A 290 15.09 31.61 -16.33
N PRO A 291 14.07 31.58 -17.21
CA PRO A 291 14.24 31.39 -18.65
C PRO A 291 15.31 32.28 -19.29
N ALA A 292 15.23 33.59 -19.03
CA ALA A 292 16.10 34.62 -19.60
C ALA A 292 17.36 34.95 -18.76
N SER A 293 17.53 34.32 -17.59
CA SER A 293 18.62 34.65 -16.67
C SER A 293 19.78 33.65 -16.76
N THR A 294 20.98 34.10 -16.43
CA THR A 294 22.13 33.23 -16.11
C THR A 294 22.34 33.08 -14.60
N THR A 295 21.55 33.78 -13.79
CA THR A 295 21.56 33.68 -12.33
C THR A 295 20.94 32.36 -11.89
N VAL A 296 21.69 31.62 -11.06
CA VAL A 296 21.21 30.41 -10.40
C VAL A 296 20.97 30.74 -8.93
N ALA A 297 19.71 30.69 -8.49
CA ALA A 297 19.34 30.87 -7.09
C ALA A 297 19.34 29.51 -6.37
N ARG A 298 20.03 29.39 -5.23
CA ARG A 298 20.00 28.19 -4.39
C ARG A 298 19.00 28.34 -3.24
N PHE A 299 18.37 27.25 -2.85
CA PHE A 299 17.41 27.18 -1.74
C PHE A 299 17.35 25.74 -1.19
N HIS A 300 16.52 25.49 -0.18
CA HIS A 300 16.31 24.14 0.34
C HIS A 300 15.49 23.28 -0.62
N ALA A 301 15.88 22.01 -0.78
CA ALA A 301 15.04 21.06 -1.49
C ALA A 301 13.70 20.88 -0.77
N ASN A 302 12.66 20.76 -1.57
CA ASN A 302 11.32 20.39 -1.15
C ASN A 302 11.00 19.04 -1.80
N ASP A 303 11.14 17.98 -1.00
CA ASP A 303 10.95 16.58 -1.39
C ASP A 303 9.48 16.28 -1.67
N ASP A 304 8.56 16.86 -0.89
CA ASP A 304 7.11 16.63 -0.94
C ASP A 304 6.45 17.15 -2.23
N ARG A 305 7.19 17.89 -3.08
CA ARG A 305 6.72 18.32 -4.41
C ARG A 305 6.90 17.28 -5.51
N PHE A 306 7.52 16.14 -5.20
CA PHE A 306 7.92 15.13 -6.19
C PHE A 306 7.52 13.72 -5.76
N VAL A 307 6.79 13.02 -6.62
CA VAL A 307 6.64 11.58 -6.46
C VAL A 307 7.99 10.91 -6.76
N ARG A 308 8.54 10.18 -5.79
CA ARG A 308 9.89 9.57 -5.86
C ARG A 308 9.89 8.06 -6.06
N SER A 309 8.74 7.41 -5.88
CA SER A 309 8.55 6.00 -6.25
C SER A 309 7.09 5.72 -6.57
N LEU A 310 6.86 4.82 -7.52
CA LEU A 310 5.56 4.18 -7.73
C LEU A 310 5.36 2.95 -6.84
N SER A 311 6.43 2.47 -6.21
CA SER A 311 6.27 1.75 -4.94
C SER A 311 5.59 2.71 -3.98
N ALA A 312 4.38 2.36 -3.53
CA ALA A 312 3.72 3.14 -2.51
C ALA A 312 4.53 2.97 -1.21
N GLY A 313 5.26 4.02 -0.84
CA GLY A 313 6.48 3.85 -0.05
C GLY A 313 7.53 2.97 -0.74
N ALA A 314 8.79 3.07 -0.33
CA ALA A 314 9.57 1.84 -0.30
C ALA A 314 8.79 0.89 0.63
N GLY A 315 8.45 -0.33 0.19
CA GLY A 315 7.42 -1.20 0.79
C GLY A 315 7.66 -1.59 2.26
N PRO A 316 8.00 -2.86 2.58
CA PRO A 316 8.28 -3.20 3.97
C PRO A 316 9.68 -2.74 4.43
N HIS A 317 9.78 -1.56 5.04
CA HIS A 317 11.05 -0.99 5.55
C HIS A 317 11.01 -0.73 7.05
N GLY A 318 12.12 -1.05 7.73
CA GLY A 318 12.23 -0.94 9.20
C GLY A 318 11.24 -1.81 9.99
N GLY A 319 10.54 -2.73 9.32
CA GLY A 319 9.47 -3.53 9.89
C GLY A 319 8.08 -2.91 9.78
N LEU A 320 7.88 -1.81 9.05
CA LEU A 320 6.56 -1.43 8.55
C LEU A 320 6.21 -2.37 7.39
N TYR A 321 4.94 -2.72 7.17
CA TYR A 321 4.49 -3.67 6.12
C TYR A 321 3.22 -3.24 5.39
N ALA A 322 2.34 -2.48 6.04
CA ALA A 322 1.30 -1.71 5.37
C ALA A 322 1.21 -0.27 5.92
N TYR A 323 0.73 0.64 5.07
CA TYR A 323 0.49 2.04 5.40
C TYR A 323 -0.73 2.54 4.63
N GLU A 324 -1.58 3.33 5.29
CA GLU A 324 -2.56 4.21 4.68
C GLU A 324 -2.52 5.57 5.38
N GLY A 325 -2.42 6.65 4.60
CA GLY A 325 -2.42 8.05 5.05
C GLY A 325 -3.46 8.88 4.31
N PHE A 326 -4.40 8.20 3.65
CA PHE A 326 -5.52 8.79 2.92
C PHE A 326 -5.10 9.88 1.91
N ASP A 327 -3.94 9.67 1.27
CA ASP A 327 -3.32 10.51 0.23
C ASP A 327 -4.15 10.54 -1.08
N TYR A 328 -5.41 10.93 -0.98
CA TYR A 328 -6.43 10.93 -2.03
C TYR A 328 -7.03 12.33 -2.19
N PRO A 329 -7.66 12.64 -3.33
CA PRO A 329 -8.55 13.79 -3.45
C PRO A 329 -9.70 13.73 -2.43
N VAL A 330 -10.17 14.89 -1.99
CA VAL A 330 -11.39 15.02 -1.18
C VAL A 330 -12.58 14.47 -1.97
N GLY A 331 -13.43 13.66 -1.32
CA GLY A 331 -14.56 13.00 -1.98
C GLY A 331 -14.84 11.60 -1.39
N PRO A 332 -15.40 10.66 -2.17
CA PRO A 332 -15.68 9.30 -1.71
C PRO A 332 -14.38 8.57 -1.33
N LEU A 333 -14.38 7.87 -0.19
CA LEU A 333 -13.28 6.99 0.21
C LEU A 333 -13.33 5.63 -0.50
N SER A 334 -14.51 5.16 -0.90
CA SER A 334 -14.61 3.90 -1.62
C SER A 334 -13.93 3.94 -2.98
N TRP A 335 -13.35 2.80 -3.35
CA TRP A 335 -12.50 2.59 -4.51
C TRP A 335 -11.16 3.36 -4.51
N GLN A 336 -10.86 4.15 -3.47
CA GLN A 336 -9.56 4.79 -3.31
C GLN A 336 -8.47 3.75 -3.01
N ASN A 337 -7.30 3.91 -3.66
CA ASN A 337 -6.20 2.95 -3.59
C ASN A 337 -4.83 3.64 -3.57
N GLY A 338 -4.20 3.65 -2.39
CA GLY A 338 -2.97 4.35 -2.05
C GLY A 338 -2.37 3.82 -0.76
N GLY A 339 -1.20 4.32 -0.38
CA GLY A 339 -0.37 3.60 0.58
C GLY A 339 -0.07 2.16 0.10
N PHE A 340 0.41 1.28 0.99
CA PHE A 340 0.96 -0.02 0.60
C PHE A 340 0.63 -1.15 1.55
N GLY A 341 0.94 -2.38 1.12
CA GLY A 341 0.65 -3.60 1.86
C GLY A 341 -0.81 -4.06 1.73
N TRP A 342 -1.59 -3.43 0.86
CA TRP A 342 -3.00 -3.73 0.62
C TRP A 342 -3.19 -4.64 -0.60
N ALA A 343 -4.18 -5.52 -0.55
CA ALA A 343 -4.60 -6.36 -1.68
C ALA A 343 -5.58 -5.65 -2.63
N GLY A 344 -6.00 -4.41 -2.32
CA GLY A 344 -6.97 -3.68 -3.11
C GLY A 344 -7.31 -2.29 -2.56
N PRO A 345 -8.30 -1.62 -3.19
CA PRO A 345 -8.84 -0.36 -2.69
C PRO A 345 -9.66 -0.54 -1.40
N TRP A 346 -10.07 0.58 -0.81
CA TRP A 346 -11.21 0.61 0.10
C TRP A 346 -12.50 0.16 -0.61
N ALA A 347 -13.35 -0.58 0.08
CA ALA A 347 -14.66 -1.02 -0.40
C ALA A 347 -15.73 -0.82 0.68
N ASP A 348 -16.84 -0.21 0.29
CA ASP A 348 -18.03 -0.14 1.13
C ASP A 348 -18.60 -1.56 1.33
N ILE A 349 -18.88 -1.91 2.59
CA ILE A 349 -19.52 -3.17 2.99
C ILE A 349 -20.97 -2.89 3.38
N GLU A 350 -21.19 -1.77 4.07
CA GLU A 350 -22.50 -1.29 4.47
C GLU A 350 -22.47 0.25 4.39
N THR A 351 -23.42 0.85 3.69
CA THR A 351 -23.66 2.30 3.74
C THR A 351 -25.15 2.60 3.72
N ASN A 352 -25.52 3.73 4.34
CA ASN A 352 -26.85 4.31 4.23
C ASN A 352 -26.77 5.66 3.49
N ASP A 353 -26.16 5.62 2.30
CA ASP A 353 -25.99 6.80 1.45
C ASP A 353 -27.34 7.27 0.89
N PRO A 354 -27.75 8.54 1.11
CA PRO A 354 -28.99 9.05 0.54
C PRO A 354 -28.88 9.10 -0.99
N ALA A 355 -29.93 8.66 -1.70
CA ALA A 355 -29.93 8.57 -3.15
C ALA A 355 -29.65 9.93 -3.82
N GLY A 356 -28.47 10.07 -4.45
CA GLY A 356 -28.01 11.31 -5.09
C GLY A 356 -27.45 12.36 -4.13
N GLY A 357 -27.21 12.02 -2.86
CA GLY A 357 -26.48 12.85 -1.90
C GLY A 357 -25.00 12.53 -1.81
N GLU A 358 -24.31 13.21 -0.89
CA GLU A 358 -22.89 12.97 -0.61
C GLU A 358 -22.68 11.58 0.03
N PRO A 359 -21.67 10.80 -0.40
CA PRO A 359 -21.36 9.50 0.18
C PRO A 359 -20.89 9.69 1.62
N THR A 360 -21.21 8.73 2.48
CA THR A 360 -21.04 8.85 3.92
C THR A 360 -19.65 8.43 4.40
N ASN A 361 -18.94 7.57 3.65
CA ASN A 361 -17.52 7.29 3.81
C ASN A 361 -16.68 8.19 2.87
N GLN A 362 -15.96 9.15 3.44
CA GLN A 362 -15.27 10.20 2.71
C GLN A 362 -13.78 10.30 3.02
N VAL A 363 -13.05 10.96 2.13
CA VAL A 363 -11.76 11.58 2.37
C VAL A 363 -12.00 13.07 2.60
N ALA A 364 -11.64 13.60 3.77
CA ALA A 364 -11.81 15.01 4.10
C ALA A 364 -10.49 15.77 4.18
N LYS A 365 -10.55 17.09 3.93
CA LYS A 365 -9.37 17.97 3.90
C LYS A 365 -8.91 18.37 5.31
N GLN A 366 -8.14 17.50 5.95
CA GLN A 366 -7.26 17.72 7.10
C GLN A 366 -6.59 16.37 7.43
N SER A 367 -5.40 16.39 8.01
CA SER A 367 -4.82 15.20 8.67
C SER A 367 -4.98 15.33 10.18
N LEU A 368 -5.09 14.20 10.87
CA LEU A 368 -5.10 14.17 12.33
C LEU A 368 -3.68 14.37 12.88
N ALA A 369 -3.58 14.96 14.08
CA ALA A 369 -2.30 15.34 14.68
C ALA A 369 -2.11 14.69 16.05
N PHE A 370 -0.99 14.00 16.26
CA PHE A 370 -0.57 13.53 17.58
C PHE A 370 0.95 13.57 17.74
N GLY A 371 1.45 14.35 18.69
CA GLY A 371 2.89 14.44 18.99
C GLY A 371 3.74 14.72 17.74
N GLU A 372 4.72 13.86 17.49
CA GLU A 372 5.61 13.93 16.31
C GLU A 372 5.16 13.05 15.13
N VAL A 373 3.96 12.44 15.19
CA VAL A 373 3.39 11.71 14.06
C VAL A 373 3.15 12.72 12.93
N ARG A 374 3.85 12.53 11.81
CA ARG A 374 3.84 13.45 10.67
C ARG A 374 2.43 13.48 10.07
N GLN A 375 1.94 14.68 9.75
CA GLN A 375 0.70 14.92 9.05
C GLN A 375 1.00 14.99 7.54
N ILE A 376 0.67 13.96 6.77
CA ILE A 376 0.71 13.99 5.30
C ILE A 376 -0.63 13.51 4.78
N GLY A 377 -1.17 14.21 3.77
CA GLY A 377 -2.34 13.76 3.04
C GLY A 377 -3.63 14.42 3.53
N ASN A 378 -4.60 13.57 3.82
CA ASN A 378 -5.96 13.89 4.26
C ASN A 378 -6.35 12.83 5.32
N GLN A 379 -7.63 12.67 5.64
CA GLN A 379 -8.10 11.67 6.61
C GLN A 379 -9.37 10.97 6.10
N ALA A 380 -9.64 9.75 6.56
CA ALA A 380 -10.95 9.13 6.43
C ALA A 380 -11.95 9.78 7.37
N VAL A 381 -13.20 9.93 6.91
CA VAL A 381 -14.31 10.51 7.66
C VAL A 381 -15.59 9.72 7.38
N GLN A 382 -16.27 9.26 8.43
CA GLN A 382 -17.58 8.63 8.35
C GLN A 382 -18.64 9.59 8.91
N LEU A 383 -19.45 10.20 8.03
CA LEU A 383 -20.35 11.31 8.36
C LEU A 383 -21.72 10.89 8.92
N ALA A 384 -22.09 9.61 8.82
CA ALA A 384 -23.43 9.12 9.16
C ALA A 384 -23.40 7.73 9.83
N GLN A 385 -24.58 7.21 10.13
CA GLN A 385 -24.84 5.86 10.66
C GLN A 385 -24.93 4.78 9.56
N SER A 386 -24.86 3.51 9.99
CA SER A 386 -24.92 2.30 9.14
C SER A 386 -23.79 2.26 8.11
N ASN A 387 -22.59 2.64 8.55
CA ASN A 387 -21.42 2.76 7.69
C ASN A 387 -20.31 1.83 8.14
N ARG A 388 -19.98 0.87 7.27
CA ARG A 388 -18.79 0.04 7.36
C ARG A 388 -18.05 0.05 6.03
N ILE A 389 -16.83 0.57 6.04
CA ILE A 389 -15.91 0.52 4.91
C ILE A 389 -14.67 -0.29 5.30
N ARG A 390 -14.14 -1.09 4.38
CA ARG A 390 -13.11 -2.10 4.62
C ARG A 390 -11.95 -1.97 3.64
N ARG A 391 -10.74 -2.33 4.08
CA ARG A 391 -9.59 -2.61 3.21
C ARG A 391 -8.91 -3.93 3.58
N VAL A 392 -8.41 -4.63 2.57
CA VAL A 392 -7.79 -5.97 2.68
C VAL A 392 -6.27 -5.86 2.59
N LEU A 393 -5.54 -6.59 3.42
CA LEU A 393 -4.07 -6.66 3.44
C LEU A 393 -3.54 -7.69 2.43
N SER A 394 -2.31 -7.51 1.96
CA SER A 394 -1.66 -8.35 0.96
C SER A 394 -1.07 -9.64 1.59
N THR A 395 -1.96 -10.54 2.02
CA THR A 395 -1.64 -11.84 2.63
C THR A 395 -1.58 -13.01 1.65
N SER A 396 -1.89 -12.76 0.37
CA SER A 396 -1.74 -13.72 -0.74
C SER A 396 -0.33 -14.31 -0.82
N ILE A 397 -0.20 -15.48 -1.46
CA ILE A 397 1.12 -16.11 -1.69
C ILE A 397 2.05 -15.14 -2.43
N GLY A 398 3.24 -14.91 -1.90
CA GLY A 398 4.21 -13.93 -2.41
C GLY A 398 3.88 -12.45 -2.11
N GLY A 399 2.77 -12.16 -1.44
CA GLY A 399 2.43 -10.83 -0.91
C GLY A 399 3.40 -10.38 0.19
N VAL A 400 3.42 -9.08 0.51
CA VAL A 400 4.47 -8.50 1.38
C VAL A 400 4.52 -9.11 2.79
N PHE A 401 3.38 -9.58 3.31
CA PHE A 401 3.29 -10.25 4.60
C PHE A 401 3.64 -11.75 4.53
N ASP A 402 3.31 -12.40 3.41
CA ASP A 402 3.63 -13.80 3.17
C ASP A 402 5.13 -14.01 2.96
N ALA A 403 5.75 -13.15 2.14
CA ALA A 403 7.20 -13.11 1.93
C ALA A 403 7.99 -12.84 3.22
N ALA A 404 7.36 -12.26 4.24
CA ALA A 404 7.93 -12.04 5.56
C ALA A 404 7.70 -13.19 6.56
N GLY A 405 6.95 -14.23 6.18
CA GLY A 405 6.60 -15.35 7.06
C GLY A 405 5.66 -14.95 8.21
N LEU A 406 4.77 -13.99 7.97
CA LEU A 406 3.78 -13.49 8.94
C LEU A 406 2.38 -14.10 8.73
N VAL A 407 2.16 -14.71 7.57
CA VAL A 407 0.89 -15.31 7.15
C VAL A 407 0.83 -16.79 7.54
N GLU A 408 -0.37 -17.23 7.93
CA GLU A 408 -0.72 -18.63 8.12
C GLU A 408 -2.05 -18.96 7.42
N ASN A 409 -2.20 -20.20 6.97
CA ASN A 409 -3.50 -20.72 6.55
C ASN A 409 -4.28 -21.16 7.80
N ARG A 410 -5.36 -20.47 8.16
CA ARG A 410 -6.31 -20.90 9.20
C ARG A 410 -7.73 -20.87 8.64
N ASP A 411 -8.47 -21.95 8.83
CA ASP A 411 -9.87 -22.11 8.40
C ASP A 411 -10.11 -21.75 6.92
N GLY A 412 -9.18 -22.15 6.03
CA GLY A 412 -9.22 -21.83 4.60
C GLY A 412 -8.71 -20.43 4.20
N HIS A 413 -8.48 -19.54 5.16
CA HIS A 413 -8.06 -18.14 4.92
C HIS A 413 -6.56 -17.92 5.13
N ARG A 414 -5.97 -17.00 4.35
CA ARG A 414 -4.59 -16.50 4.53
C ARG A 414 -4.60 -15.29 5.45
N LEU A 415 -4.36 -15.51 6.74
CA LEU A 415 -4.44 -14.47 7.77
C LEU A 415 -3.05 -14.07 8.26
N LEU A 416 -2.88 -12.82 8.66
CA LEU A 416 -1.83 -12.44 9.60
C LEU A 416 -2.15 -13.13 10.92
N GLY A 417 -1.26 -14.01 11.37
CA GLY A 417 -1.53 -14.85 12.53
C GLY A 417 -0.48 -15.91 12.81
N LYS A 418 0.70 -15.84 12.16
CA LYS A 418 1.68 -16.91 12.28
C LYS A 418 2.19 -17.03 13.72
N GLU A 419 2.07 -18.23 14.29
CA GLU A 419 2.49 -18.55 15.65
C GLU A 419 3.93 -18.09 15.96
N GLY A 420 4.13 -17.49 17.13
CA GLY A 420 5.43 -16.99 17.58
C GLY A 420 5.89 -15.70 16.87
N LYS A 421 4.99 -15.03 16.13
CA LYS A 421 5.19 -13.69 15.58
C LYS A 421 4.38 -12.65 16.36
N SER A 422 4.79 -11.39 16.22
CA SER A 422 4.02 -10.25 16.70
C SER A 422 3.75 -9.28 15.55
N ILE A 423 2.52 -8.76 15.50
CA ILE A 423 2.12 -7.66 14.62
C ILE A 423 1.76 -6.45 15.48
N TYR A 424 2.07 -5.27 14.96
CA TYR A 424 1.68 -3.98 15.51
C TYR A 424 0.78 -3.29 14.50
N VAL A 425 -0.33 -2.74 14.96
CA VAL A 425 -1.20 -1.85 14.19
C VAL A 425 -1.26 -0.52 14.92
N SER A 426 -1.09 0.60 14.22
CA SER A 426 -1.37 1.93 14.78
C SER A 426 -2.27 2.73 13.86
N PHE A 427 -3.02 3.67 14.44
CA PHE A 427 -3.83 4.64 13.71
C PHE A 427 -4.13 5.83 14.62
N LEU A 428 -4.43 6.97 14.01
CA LEU A 428 -5.06 8.09 14.68
C LEU A 428 -6.58 7.92 14.56
N GLN A 429 -7.31 8.17 15.64
CA GLN A 429 -8.77 8.29 15.61
C GLN A 429 -9.25 9.55 16.33
N ARG A 430 -10.33 10.15 15.85
CA ARG A 430 -11.05 11.26 16.50
C ARG A 430 -12.56 11.07 16.29
N VAL A 431 -13.35 11.63 17.21
CA VAL A 431 -14.78 11.86 17.01
C VAL A 431 -15.11 13.33 17.25
N ASP A 432 -16.09 13.87 16.53
CA ASP A 432 -16.53 15.25 16.72
C ASP A 432 -17.33 15.47 18.01
N ARG A 433 -17.91 14.39 18.58
CA ARG A 433 -18.73 14.40 19.79
C ARG A 433 -18.63 13.09 20.57
N THR A 434 -18.86 13.19 21.88
CA THR A 434 -18.91 12.06 22.82
C THR A 434 -20.35 11.71 23.21
N ASN A 435 -20.54 10.58 23.90
CA ASN A 435 -21.84 10.06 24.35
C ASN A 435 -22.84 9.78 23.20
N ASP A 436 -22.31 9.35 22.06
CA ASP A 436 -23.09 8.77 20.96
C ASP A 436 -22.99 7.23 20.98
N VAL A 437 -23.66 6.54 20.06
CA VAL A 437 -23.72 5.07 20.01
C VAL A 437 -22.42 4.44 19.49
N PHE A 438 -22.40 3.73 18.37
CA PHE A 438 -21.25 2.89 18.01
C PHE A 438 -20.33 3.55 16.99
N TYR A 439 -19.03 3.46 17.25
CA TYR A 439 -18.00 3.61 16.24
C TYR A 439 -16.78 2.76 16.60
N GLY A 440 -15.92 2.47 15.62
CA GLY A 440 -14.61 1.93 15.91
C GLY A 440 -13.75 1.61 14.70
N PHE A 441 -12.47 1.42 14.98
CA PHE A 441 -11.49 0.79 14.09
C PHE A 441 -11.48 -0.71 14.36
N GLU A 442 -11.75 -1.50 13.32
CA GLU A 442 -12.00 -2.94 13.40
C GLU A 442 -10.90 -3.73 12.70
N LEU A 443 -10.52 -4.87 13.28
CA LEU A 443 -9.76 -5.93 12.62
C LEU A 443 -10.71 -7.10 12.34
N ASN A 444 -10.69 -7.61 11.11
CA ASN A 444 -11.56 -8.72 10.69
C ASN A 444 -10.76 -9.83 9.98
N ARG A 445 -11.28 -11.06 10.07
CA ARG A 445 -10.75 -12.27 9.42
C ARG A 445 -11.68 -12.84 8.33
N GLY A 446 -12.57 -12.00 7.87
CA GLY A 446 -13.78 -12.29 7.10
C GLY A 446 -14.61 -11.00 7.04
N ASP A 447 -15.73 -11.01 6.33
CA ASP A 447 -16.65 -9.86 6.29
C ASP A 447 -17.80 -10.05 7.30
N GLY A 448 -18.53 -8.97 7.59
CA GLY A 448 -19.58 -8.96 8.61
C GLY A 448 -19.07 -8.87 10.06
N ASN A 449 -20.01 -8.57 10.97
CA ASN A 449 -19.74 -8.23 12.37
C ASN A 449 -19.23 -9.43 13.19
N ALA A 450 -19.71 -10.64 12.91
CA ALA A 450 -19.27 -11.87 13.57
C ALA A 450 -17.77 -12.19 13.37
N ASN A 451 -17.17 -11.71 12.27
CA ASN A 451 -15.75 -11.90 11.94
C ASN A 451 -14.82 -10.82 12.51
N ARG A 452 -15.35 -9.89 13.33
CA ARG A 452 -14.60 -8.84 14.01
C ARG A 452 -13.79 -9.41 15.17
N VAL A 453 -12.49 -9.65 14.93
CA VAL A 453 -11.58 -10.20 15.95
C VAL A 453 -11.13 -9.17 16.96
N LEU A 454 -11.09 -7.88 16.60
CA LEU A 454 -10.80 -6.78 17.51
C LEU A 454 -11.50 -5.51 17.03
N CYS A 455 -11.97 -4.68 17.97
CA CYS A 455 -12.51 -3.36 17.71
C CYS A 455 -11.98 -2.39 18.76
N VAL A 456 -11.53 -1.20 18.36
CA VAL A 456 -11.21 -0.09 19.27
C VAL A 456 -12.13 1.08 18.98
N GLY A 457 -12.91 1.53 19.96
CA GLY A 457 -13.96 2.53 19.76
C GLY A 457 -14.92 2.62 20.95
N ASN A 458 -16.17 3.01 20.71
CA ASN A 458 -17.21 3.15 21.74
C ASN A 458 -18.51 2.45 21.30
N GLY A 459 -19.40 2.14 22.25
CA GLY A 459 -20.78 1.71 22.02
C GLY A 459 -20.98 0.23 21.70
N ALA A 460 -19.91 -0.54 21.52
CA ALA A 460 -20.00 -1.96 21.19
C ALA A 460 -20.70 -2.73 22.32
N GLU A 461 -21.87 -3.33 22.04
CA GLU A 461 -22.70 -4.04 23.02
C GLU A 461 -23.08 -3.19 24.25
N GLY A 462 -23.19 -1.86 24.08
CA GLY A 462 -23.46 -0.93 25.18
C GLY A 462 -22.26 -0.70 26.12
N ALA A 463 -21.07 -1.19 25.77
CA ALA A 463 -19.83 -0.83 26.45
C ALA A 463 -19.38 0.59 26.07
N GLY A 464 -18.59 1.22 26.95
CA GLY A 464 -18.06 2.58 26.75
C GLY A 464 -16.89 2.65 25.76
N TYR A 465 -16.03 3.65 25.91
CA TYR A 465 -14.83 3.82 25.07
C TYR A 465 -13.66 2.90 25.48
N GLY A 466 -13.29 1.97 24.59
CA GLY A 466 -12.39 0.86 24.90
C GLY A 466 -12.18 -0.14 23.76
N VAL A 467 -12.03 -1.42 24.11
CA VAL A 467 -11.70 -2.51 23.17
C VAL A 467 -12.69 -3.67 23.27
N THR A 468 -13.17 -4.20 22.15
CA THR A 468 -14.10 -5.36 22.11
C THR A 468 -13.73 -6.36 21.01
N SER A 469 -14.44 -7.49 20.95
CA SER A 469 -14.27 -8.54 19.95
C SER A 469 -15.51 -9.42 19.90
N ASN A 470 -16.18 -9.46 18.74
CA ASN A 470 -17.36 -10.31 18.55
C ASN A 470 -16.93 -11.76 18.32
N TYR A 471 -15.82 -11.98 17.61
CA TYR A 471 -15.28 -13.31 17.36
C TYR A 471 -14.94 -14.05 18.67
N ASN A 472 -14.33 -13.35 19.63
CA ASN A 472 -13.97 -13.91 20.93
C ASN A 472 -15.06 -13.72 22.02
N ALA A 473 -16.22 -13.15 21.66
CA ALA A 473 -17.36 -12.87 22.55
C ALA A 473 -17.03 -12.01 23.80
N TYR A 474 -16.34 -10.89 23.59
CA TYR A 474 -16.07 -9.87 24.62
C TYR A 474 -17.20 -8.85 24.72
N GLY A 475 -18.16 -9.13 25.61
CA GLY A 475 -19.18 -8.16 26.02
C GLY A 475 -18.83 -7.40 27.32
N ALA A 476 -19.75 -6.52 27.74
CA ALA A 476 -19.58 -5.56 28.84
C ALA A 476 -19.04 -6.13 30.18
N SER A 477 -19.19 -7.43 30.45
CA SER A 477 -18.70 -8.06 31.68
C SER A 477 -17.17 -8.28 31.73
N ASN A 478 -16.49 -8.38 30.59
CA ASN A 478 -15.05 -8.61 30.48
C ASN A 478 -14.36 -7.54 29.61
N TYR A 479 -14.97 -6.36 29.56
CA TYR A 479 -14.63 -5.28 28.65
C TYR A 479 -13.44 -4.43 29.17
N PRO A 480 -12.33 -4.30 28.40
CA PRO A 480 -11.25 -3.37 28.71
C PRO A 480 -11.59 -1.94 28.25
N SER A 481 -11.81 -1.04 29.21
CA SER A 481 -11.95 0.39 28.95
C SER A 481 -10.59 1.04 28.63
N LEU A 482 -10.60 2.02 27.73
CA LEU A 482 -9.46 2.90 27.44
C LEU A 482 -9.60 4.27 28.17
N GLY A 483 -10.45 4.35 29.19
CA GLY A 483 -10.79 5.56 29.93
C GLY A 483 -11.94 6.35 29.31
N GLU A 484 -12.03 7.64 29.65
CA GLU A 484 -13.08 8.54 29.14
C GLU A 484 -12.95 8.77 27.63
N GLU A 485 -14.09 8.83 26.94
CA GLU A 485 -14.19 9.26 25.55
C GLU A 485 -13.89 10.77 25.46
N ASN A 486 -13.19 11.22 24.41
CA ASN A 486 -12.96 12.64 24.14
C ASN A 486 -12.96 12.93 22.63
N THR A 487 -13.02 14.22 22.30
CA THR A 487 -12.98 14.72 20.91
C THR A 487 -11.57 15.06 20.43
N ASP A 488 -10.54 14.66 21.18
CA ASP A 488 -9.15 14.85 20.79
C ASP A 488 -8.72 13.79 19.76
N ALA A 489 -7.70 14.09 18.96
CA ALA A 489 -7.06 13.05 18.15
C ALA A 489 -6.26 12.11 19.08
N ASN A 490 -6.60 10.83 19.08
CA ASN A 490 -5.97 9.80 19.89
C ASN A 490 -5.10 8.89 19.01
N LEU A 491 -3.82 8.72 19.37
CA LEU A 491 -2.97 7.69 18.77
C LEU A 491 -3.22 6.37 19.48
N ILE A 492 -3.69 5.38 18.74
CA ILE A 492 -3.80 4.00 19.22
C ILE A 492 -2.65 3.18 18.65
N VAL A 493 -2.05 2.34 19.50
CA VAL A 493 -1.15 1.27 19.07
C VAL A 493 -1.63 -0.05 19.66
N VAL A 494 -1.87 -1.04 18.81
CA VAL A 494 -2.26 -2.41 19.17
C VAL A 494 -1.09 -3.33 18.84
N ARG A 495 -0.48 -3.98 19.83
CA ARG A 495 0.41 -5.13 19.62
C ARG A 495 -0.39 -6.41 19.75
N ILE A 496 -0.23 -7.33 18.82
CA ILE A 496 -0.81 -8.68 18.87
C ILE A 496 0.36 -9.67 18.85
N ASP A 497 0.51 -10.43 19.93
CA ASP A 497 1.47 -11.53 20.03
C ASP A 497 0.74 -12.84 19.73
N PHE A 498 1.01 -13.46 18.57
CA PHE A 498 0.34 -14.68 18.12
C PHE A 498 0.91 -15.92 18.81
N ARG A 499 0.05 -16.76 19.38
CA ARG A 499 0.44 -17.90 20.22
C ARG A 499 -0.20 -19.20 19.74
N ASP A 500 0.19 -20.29 20.39
CA ASP A 500 -0.37 -21.61 20.21
C ASP A 500 -1.84 -21.67 20.73
N ASP A 501 -2.61 -22.59 20.16
CA ASP A 501 -4.01 -22.89 20.52
C ASP A 501 -4.96 -21.67 20.54
N ASP A 502 -4.78 -20.70 19.62
CA ASP A 502 -5.58 -19.46 19.56
C ASP A 502 -5.56 -18.64 20.88
N ARG A 503 -4.41 -18.66 21.58
CA ARG A 503 -4.19 -17.92 22.84
C ARG A 503 -3.43 -16.62 22.65
N ASP A 504 -3.64 -15.95 21.52
CA ASP A 504 -2.98 -14.69 21.16
C ASP A 504 -3.21 -13.64 22.26
N GLU A 505 -2.27 -12.71 22.43
CA GLU A 505 -2.38 -11.62 23.38
C GLU A 505 -2.39 -10.28 22.64
N ALA A 506 -3.51 -9.57 22.69
CA ALA A 506 -3.62 -8.20 22.21
C ALA A 506 -3.36 -7.22 23.36
N VAL A 507 -2.47 -6.25 23.14
CA VAL A 507 -2.06 -5.21 24.09
C VAL A 507 -2.30 -3.86 23.42
N VAL A 508 -3.07 -2.98 24.05
CA VAL A 508 -3.42 -1.67 23.48
C VAL A 508 -2.85 -0.54 24.33
N TYR A 509 -2.24 0.41 23.64
CA TYR A 509 -1.73 1.68 24.16
C TYR A 509 -2.55 2.81 23.55
N ARG A 510 -3.09 3.71 24.39
CA ARG A 510 -3.74 4.95 23.99
C ARG A 510 -2.83 6.11 24.35
N ASN A 511 -2.51 6.95 23.37
CA ASN A 511 -1.69 8.14 23.52
C ASN A 511 -0.35 7.86 24.22
N PRO A 512 0.47 6.91 23.68
CA PRO A 512 1.74 6.53 24.29
C PRO A 512 2.67 7.72 24.51
N THR A 513 3.31 7.76 25.67
CA THR A 513 4.26 8.80 26.08
C THR A 513 5.58 8.77 25.30
N SER A 514 5.96 7.60 24.78
CA SER A 514 7.17 7.39 24.00
C SER A 514 6.84 6.74 22.67
N LEU A 515 7.16 7.42 21.57
CA LEU A 515 7.01 6.90 20.20
C LEU A 515 8.23 6.07 19.74
N ILE A 516 9.20 5.83 20.63
CA ILE A 516 10.46 5.14 20.30
C ILE A 516 10.64 3.88 21.15
N ASP A 517 10.46 3.98 22.47
CA ASP A 517 10.60 2.85 23.40
C ASP A 517 9.22 2.39 23.87
N GLU A 518 8.84 1.15 23.55
CA GLU A 518 7.57 0.58 23.97
C GLU A 518 7.48 0.47 25.50
N SER A 519 8.61 0.19 26.17
CA SER A 519 8.66 -0.15 27.60
C SER A 519 8.39 1.03 28.55
N GLU A 520 8.50 2.26 28.04
CA GLU A 520 8.15 3.49 28.76
C GLU A 520 6.63 3.74 28.81
N ASN A 521 5.82 3.02 28.01
CA ASN A 521 4.39 3.30 27.85
C ASN A 521 3.52 2.50 28.82
N LYS A 522 2.49 3.18 29.34
CA LYS A 522 1.39 2.52 30.06
C LYS A 522 0.58 1.66 29.09
N VAL A 523 0.37 0.40 29.45
CA VAL A 523 -0.64 -0.46 28.80
C VAL A 523 -2.02 -0.05 29.32
N ASP A 524 -2.94 0.23 28.39
CA ASP A 524 -4.30 0.64 28.72
C ASP A 524 -5.30 -0.53 28.68
N ALA A 525 -5.15 -1.45 27.72
CA ALA A 525 -5.97 -2.66 27.65
C ALA A 525 -5.16 -3.91 27.28
N ARG A 526 -5.68 -5.07 27.71
CA ARG A 526 -5.16 -6.41 27.38
C ARG A 526 -6.31 -7.37 27.11
N LEU A 527 -6.19 -8.17 26.05
CA LEU A 527 -7.16 -9.19 25.66
C LEU A 527 -6.43 -10.49 25.31
N ARG A 528 -7.15 -11.62 25.40
CA ARG A 528 -6.70 -12.96 24.99
C ARG A 528 -7.71 -13.65 24.07
N GLY A 529 -7.26 -14.32 23.04
CA GLY A 529 -8.12 -15.07 22.12
C GLY A 529 -7.49 -15.23 20.75
N ASN A 530 -8.29 -15.54 19.74
CA ASN A 530 -7.84 -15.52 18.36
C ASN A 530 -7.92 -14.10 17.81
N PHE A 531 -6.77 -13.52 17.43
CA PHE A 531 -6.69 -12.20 16.82
C PHE A 531 -6.11 -12.23 15.40
N ALA A 532 -6.09 -13.40 14.76
CA ALA A 532 -5.64 -13.52 13.37
C ALA A 532 -6.59 -12.74 12.43
N PHE A 533 -6.04 -11.99 11.46
CA PHE A 533 -6.82 -11.08 10.62
C PHE A 533 -6.19 -10.84 9.23
N ASP A 534 -6.99 -10.43 8.25
CA ASP A 534 -6.54 -9.99 6.91
C ASP A 534 -7.14 -8.64 6.50
N ARG A 535 -8.07 -8.09 7.30
CA ARG A 535 -8.84 -6.87 6.98
C ARG A 535 -8.79 -5.85 8.11
N ILE A 536 -8.87 -4.59 7.71
CA ILE A 536 -9.18 -3.46 8.57
C ILE A 536 -10.52 -2.89 8.10
N SER A 537 -11.41 -2.54 9.03
CA SER A 537 -12.67 -1.85 8.72
C SER A 537 -12.87 -0.63 9.63
N LEU A 538 -13.59 0.38 9.14
CA LEU A 538 -14.04 1.53 9.92
C LEU A 538 -15.56 1.44 10.06
N GLY A 539 -16.06 1.40 11.29
CA GLY A 539 -17.49 1.33 11.59
C GLY A 539 -18.02 2.60 12.25
N ASN A 540 -19.21 3.06 11.84
CA ASN A 540 -19.98 4.12 12.51
C ASN A 540 -21.50 3.81 12.38
N PHE A 541 -22.19 3.60 13.50
CA PHE A 541 -23.54 3.03 13.55
C PHE A 541 -24.43 3.68 14.61
N GLU A 542 -25.73 3.75 14.33
CA GLU A 542 -26.81 4.16 15.24
C GLU A 542 -26.68 5.57 15.87
N GLY A 543 -25.76 6.39 15.35
CA GLY A 543 -25.42 7.70 15.91
C GLY A 543 -25.43 8.86 14.92
N GLN A 544 -24.95 10.01 15.38
CA GLN A 544 -24.77 11.25 14.59
C GLN A 544 -23.34 11.80 14.65
N LYS A 545 -22.43 11.11 15.34
CA LYS A 545 -21.01 11.43 15.40
C LYS A 545 -20.34 11.25 14.05
N ILE A 546 -19.33 12.07 13.82
CA ILE A 546 -18.37 11.91 12.75
C ILE A 546 -17.20 11.12 13.32
N HIS A 547 -16.90 9.97 12.74
CA HIS A 547 -15.71 9.17 13.07
C HIS A 547 -14.60 9.45 12.06
N GLU A 548 -13.44 9.88 12.53
CA GLU A 548 -12.31 10.31 11.70
C GLU A 548 -11.11 9.41 11.99
N VAL A 549 -10.45 8.90 10.95
CA VAL A 549 -9.28 8.02 11.06
C VAL A 549 -8.18 8.44 10.11
N ASP A 550 -6.95 8.38 10.57
CA ASP A 550 -5.76 8.77 9.80
C ASP A 550 -4.53 7.90 10.15
N GLU A 551 -3.51 7.94 9.29
CA GLU A 551 -2.16 7.40 9.54
C GLU A 551 -2.15 5.94 10.05
N VAL A 552 -2.87 5.08 9.34
CA VAL A 552 -3.00 3.64 9.62
C VAL A 552 -1.72 2.92 9.20
N ARG A 553 -1.11 2.16 10.10
CA ARG A 553 0.17 1.46 9.88
C ARG A 553 0.11 0.05 10.43
N VAL A 554 0.65 -0.92 9.70
CA VAL A 554 0.79 -2.31 10.14
C VAL A 554 2.25 -2.72 10.02
N GLY A 555 2.85 -3.27 11.07
CA GLY A 555 4.27 -3.62 11.13
C GLY A 555 4.59 -4.74 12.10
N THR A 556 5.89 -5.04 12.28
CA THR A 556 6.42 -6.12 13.14
C THR A 556 7.17 -5.64 14.37
N ASN A 557 7.30 -4.31 14.56
CA ASN A 557 7.84 -3.72 15.77
C ASN A 557 7.18 -2.37 16.07
N TYR A 558 7.19 -1.98 17.34
CA TYR A 558 6.60 -0.73 17.83
C TYR A 558 7.04 0.51 17.03
N ARG A 559 8.37 0.71 16.91
CA ARG A 559 8.95 1.88 16.23
C ARG A 559 8.59 1.98 14.74
N ALA A 560 8.26 0.87 14.08
CA ALA A 560 7.81 0.89 12.69
C ALA A 560 6.44 1.54 12.50
N VAL A 561 5.55 1.44 13.50
CA VAL A 561 4.19 1.98 13.44
C VAL A 561 4.07 3.34 14.15
N THR A 562 4.94 3.64 15.13
CA THR A 562 4.96 4.93 15.84
C THR A 562 5.97 5.94 15.29
N GLY A 563 7.00 5.49 14.58
CA GLY A 563 8.12 6.33 14.14
C GLY A 563 7.93 7.02 12.80
N GLN A 564 8.67 8.12 12.58
CA GLN A 564 8.70 8.82 11.29
C GLN A 564 9.42 7.97 10.21
N ARG A 565 8.83 7.95 9.00
CA ARG A 565 9.31 7.22 7.81
C ARG A 565 10.82 7.35 7.55
N ASP A 566 11.37 8.54 7.77
CA ASP A 566 12.74 8.90 7.38
C ASP A 566 13.80 8.55 8.44
N HIS A 567 13.41 8.05 9.62
CA HIS A 567 14.30 7.79 10.74
C HIS A 567 14.83 6.34 10.84
N ILE A 568 14.81 5.59 9.75
CA ILE A 568 15.37 4.22 9.64
C ILE A 568 16.80 4.26 9.05
N ARG A 569 17.70 5.03 9.68
CA ARG A 569 19.18 4.86 9.66
C ARG A 569 19.86 5.84 10.61
N ASN A 570 20.11 5.41 11.85
CA ASN A 570 21.16 6.01 12.71
C ASN A 570 21.88 4.98 13.62
N ASN A 571 21.58 3.69 13.51
CA ASN A 571 22.21 2.62 14.31
C ASN A 571 23.52 2.07 13.70
N LEU A 572 24.33 2.94 13.07
CA LEU A 572 25.72 2.63 12.69
C LEU A 572 26.75 3.62 13.25
N THR A 573 26.48 4.16 14.43
CA THR A 573 27.50 4.64 15.36
C THR A 573 27.28 4.03 16.74
N ARG A 574 27.62 2.74 16.88
CA ARG A 574 28.12 2.27 18.18
C ARG A 574 29.31 3.16 18.53
N PRO A 575 29.35 3.84 19.69
CA PRO A 575 30.59 4.44 20.16
C PRO A 575 31.57 3.29 20.38
N VAL A 576 32.51 3.11 19.45
CA VAL A 576 33.64 2.20 19.65
C VAL A 576 34.35 2.72 20.88
N ALA A 577 34.34 1.92 21.96
CA ALA A 577 35.08 2.24 23.17
C ALA A 577 36.51 2.59 22.76
N ARG A 578 37.00 3.77 23.18
CA ARG A 578 38.37 4.19 22.88
C ARG A 578 39.31 3.11 23.39
N ILE A 579 39.89 2.33 22.47
CA ILE A 579 40.98 1.43 22.77
C ILE A 579 42.11 2.32 23.31
N GLY A 580 42.37 2.21 24.60
CA GLY A 580 43.44 2.95 25.25
C GLY A 580 44.77 2.54 24.61
N LEU A 581 45.44 3.47 23.94
CA LEU A 581 46.82 3.26 23.53
C LEU A 581 47.67 3.07 24.81
N PRO A 582 48.52 2.05 24.88
CA PRO A 582 49.33 1.80 26.07
C PRO A 582 50.34 2.93 26.25
N VAL A 583 50.31 3.57 27.42
CA VAL A 583 51.31 4.56 27.83
C VAL A 583 52.62 3.82 28.15
N ALA A 584 53.65 4.07 27.35
CA ALA A 584 55.01 3.70 27.70
C ALA A 584 55.60 4.75 28.66
N PRO A 585 56.25 4.36 29.77
CA PRO A 585 56.96 5.28 30.65
C PRO A 585 58.41 5.48 30.15
N ASP A 586 58.89 6.73 30.08
CA ASP A 586 59.83 7.24 31.10
C ASP A 586 60.26 8.71 30.87
N ARG A 587 60.50 9.39 32.00
CA ARG A 587 61.50 10.44 32.30
C ARG A 587 62.06 11.32 31.14
N LEU A 588 61.95 12.64 31.33
CA LEU A 588 63.05 13.42 31.96
C LEU A 588 62.58 14.83 32.37
N ALA A 589 63.34 15.48 33.26
CA ALA A 589 62.91 16.67 33.99
C ALA A 589 63.46 17.99 33.42
N ALA A 590 62.71 19.09 33.59
CA ALA A 590 63.25 20.45 33.60
C ALA A 590 62.36 21.42 34.43
N THR A 591 62.87 21.74 35.63
CA THR A 591 62.72 22.98 36.43
C THR A 591 61.79 24.13 35.98
N ALA A 592 61.03 24.64 36.97
CA ALA A 592 60.25 25.90 37.03
C ALA A 592 61.15 27.18 37.08
N PRO A 593 60.72 28.45 37.39
CA PRO A 593 59.43 28.93 37.97
C PRO A 593 58.91 30.36 37.55
N ARG A 594 57.91 30.88 38.32
CA ARG A 594 57.37 32.28 38.44
C ARG A 594 56.28 32.69 37.43
N SER A 595 55.26 33.50 37.76
CA SER A 595 54.83 34.25 38.99
C SER A 595 53.28 34.39 39.02
N LEU A 596 52.56 34.37 40.17
CA LEU A 596 52.15 35.54 41.00
C LEU A 596 51.79 36.82 40.18
N ALA A 597 50.71 37.59 40.40
CA ALA A 597 49.58 37.57 41.35
C ALA A 597 48.45 38.58 40.88
N PRO A 598 47.36 38.90 41.64
CA PRO A 598 46.07 39.38 41.09
C PRO A 598 45.55 40.80 41.53
N TRP A 599 44.21 41.05 41.41
CA TRP A 599 43.38 42.22 41.86
C TRP A 599 43.49 43.51 40.98
N ASN A 600 42.53 44.47 40.89
CA ASN A 600 41.18 44.63 41.47
C ASN A 600 40.27 45.61 40.66
N THR A 601 38.94 45.52 40.89
CA THR A 601 37.85 46.55 40.83
C THR A 601 37.98 47.88 40.04
N GLY A 602 36.91 48.24 39.31
CA GLY A 602 36.60 49.62 38.87
C GLY A 602 35.15 49.80 38.39
N LEU A 603 34.36 50.63 39.09
CA LEU A 603 32.91 50.83 38.89
C LEU A 603 32.63 52.18 38.18
N LEU A 604 31.66 52.27 37.25
CA LEU A 604 30.67 53.37 37.22
C LEU A 604 29.48 53.13 36.27
N LEU A 605 28.39 53.88 36.52
CA LEU A 605 27.05 53.79 35.96
C LEU A 605 26.70 54.98 35.03
N ILE A 606 25.41 55.09 34.68
CA ILE A 606 24.66 56.08 33.87
C ILE A 606 24.72 55.86 32.35
N GLY A 607 23.61 55.93 31.59
CA GLY A 607 22.20 56.19 31.94
C GLY A 607 21.41 56.56 30.66
N PRO A 608 20.11 56.21 30.50
CA PRO A 608 19.42 56.26 29.19
C PRO A 608 18.49 57.47 29.01
N THR A 609 18.16 57.84 27.76
CA THR A 609 16.89 58.50 27.40
C THR A 609 16.59 58.54 25.89
N VAL A 610 15.33 58.22 25.54
CA VAL A 610 14.47 58.89 24.52
C VAL A 610 14.85 58.68 23.02
N ARG A 611 13.91 58.42 22.10
CA ARG A 611 12.44 58.60 22.13
C ARG A 611 11.70 57.40 21.52
#